data_AF-A0A8T4MTM6-F1
#
_entry.id   AF-A0A8T4MTM6-F1
#
_cell.length_a   1.000
_cell.length_b   1.000
_cell.length_c   1.000
_cell.angle_alpha   90.00
_cell.angle_beta   90.00
_cell.angle_gamma   90.00
#
_symmetry.space_group_name_H-M   'P 1'
#
loop_
_entity.id
_entity.type
_entity.pdbx_description
1 polymer ?
#
loop_
_entity_poly.entity_id
_entity_poly.type
_entity_poly.pdbx_seq_one_letter_code
_entity_poly.pdbx_strand_id
1 'polypeptide(L)'
;MKHKKRDRIKKLLILLIILILMLLTIILNKIILSGNVVLITSIPADCSNESIKALWNSIFIETSTNIQIYANTTHTGRCDNITAYKLNGNTIYMMIGAYSQSELSLYNSMSVAKMNLTQEAADKIRTLSLPSGISTLIDINMYKNSTTRNLNLSQTDSEIRSIFKVEPTTWQDITNLWGLTDTFYSFNYTEISTKNRSVFSAVSGNHSYSFITITEVEVPPCIPNIIEHNTSCNSSETKLSWYTDSNNCGSNIPENKTPSCNYNNDTILGNSDEFKSRINPLVGEDITIFINNTSNLSSQNFTNLSEKVEFKGAEKTYLEFYWDFSNYLDINKISLERQSSGNKGYLIVKGVNVNKTIYVDRLNSSSKVCAENSEISSISSISSNCNKQDEILLNCPDSSNSITCEISSNNTFKIQGLTHSGATEFWYNDTECIPNWTCSSWQDCINGIQIRNCTDKNYCFSLANKPPTNQTCTSLPGNQSNCTANWNCTSWSNCNAENKQSRICKDNANCQQDKTETKNCSATTSDVFRYIYFSIITILVIAIIIVVILLLIELLSHKKVADFNVFSSS
;
A
#
# COMPACT_ATOMS: atom_id res chain seq x y z
N MET A 1 -4.53 60.31 -14.97
CA MET A 1 -5.34 59.19 -14.40
C MET A 1 -4.60 57.84 -14.31
N LYS A 2 -3.80 57.43 -15.32
CA LYS A 2 -3.00 56.17 -15.29
C LYS A 2 -2.01 56.04 -14.12
N HIS A 3 -1.35 57.13 -13.71
CA HIS A 3 -0.37 57.10 -12.61
C HIS A 3 -0.98 56.73 -11.23
N LYS A 4 -2.20 57.21 -10.95
CA LYS A 4 -2.92 56.94 -9.70
C LYS A 4 -3.39 55.49 -9.59
N LYS A 5 -3.65 54.83 -10.72
CA LYS A 5 -4.02 53.41 -10.79
C LYS A 5 -2.80 52.50 -10.50
N ARG A 6 -1.62 52.86 -11.01
CA ARG A 6 -0.36 52.12 -10.79
C ARG A 6 0.09 52.14 -9.32
N ASP A 7 -0.08 53.27 -8.64
CA ASP A 7 0.26 53.39 -7.21
C ASP A 7 -0.69 52.58 -6.31
N ARG A 8 -1.98 52.51 -6.66
CA ARG A 8 -2.95 51.66 -5.97
C ARG A 8 -2.63 50.16 -6.11
N ILE A 9 -2.19 49.72 -7.29
CA ILE A 9 -1.83 48.31 -7.53
C ILE A 9 -0.58 47.93 -6.74
N LYS A 10 0.45 48.79 -6.68
CA LYS A 10 1.64 48.54 -5.86
C LYS A 10 1.30 48.40 -4.37
N LYS A 11 0.44 49.29 -3.85
CA LYS A 11 -0.01 49.24 -2.45
C LYS A 11 -0.82 47.97 -2.15
N LEU A 12 -1.68 47.53 -3.07
CA LEU A 12 -2.42 46.26 -2.95
C LEU A 12 -1.48 45.04 -2.95
N LEU A 13 -0.44 45.05 -3.80
CA LEU A 13 0.51 43.94 -3.89
C LEU A 13 1.37 43.81 -2.63
N ILE A 14 1.83 44.94 -2.07
CA ILE A 14 2.56 44.98 -0.80
C ILE A 14 1.65 44.49 0.34
N LEU A 15 0.38 44.92 0.37
CA LEU A 15 -0.57 44.46 1.37
C LEU A 15 -0.79 42.93 1.29
N LEU A 16 -0.87 42.38 0.08
CA LEU A 16 -1.02 40.95 -0.16
C LEU A 16 0.20 40.14 0.31
N ILE A 17 1.42 40.62 0.02
CA ILE A 17 2.66 39.97 0.48
C ILE A 17 2.75 39.96 2.01
N ILE A 18 2.39 41.07 2.66
CA ILE A 18 2.34 41.15 4.11
C ILE A 18 1.29 40.17 4.68
N LEU A 19 0.11 40.07 4.04
CA LEU A 19 -0.94 39.14 4.46
C LEU A 19 -0.49 37.67 4.35
N ILE A 20 0.22 37.32 3.26
CA ILE A 20 0.77 35.98 3.04
C ILE A 20 1.86 35.65 4.07
N LEU A 21 2.75 36.59 4.38
CA LEU A 21 3.78 36.41 5.41
C LEU A 21 3.16 36.23 6.81
N MET A 22 2.13 37.02 7.15
CA MET A 22 1.40 36.83 8.41
C MET A 22 0.72 35.45 8.46
N LEU A 23 0.05 35.03 7.38
CA LEU A 23 -0.61 33.73 7.31
C LEU A 23 0.41 32.58 7.45
N LEU A 24 1.57 32.70 6.81
CA LEU A 24 2.67 31.74 6.91
C LEU A 24 3.21 31.65 8.34
N THR A 25 3.38 32.78 9.03
CA THR A 25 3.79 32.77 10.45
C THR A 25 2.75 32.16 11.38
N ILE A 26 1.45 32.35 11.12
CA ILE A 26 0.37 31.72 11.89
C ILE A 26 0.37 30.20 11.65
N ILE A 27 0.56 29.76 10.42
CA ILE A 27 0.63 28.33 10.05
C ILE A 27 1.89 27.68 10.67
N LEU A 28 3.05 28.33 10.56
CA LEU A 28 4.31 27.85 11.17
C LEU A 28 4.20 27.76 12.70
N ASN A 29 3.61 28.75 13.37
CA ASN A 29 3.37 28.66 14.81
C ASN A 29 2.40 27.54 15.17
N LYS A 30 1.31 27.33 14.40
CA LYS A 30 0.39 26.22 14.67
C LYS A 30 1.03 24.84 14.48
N ILE A 31 1.93 24.68 13.50
CA ILE A 31 2.62 23.41 13.23
C ILE A 31 3.69 23.11 14.30
N ILE A 32 4.34 24.13 14.86
CA ILE A 32 5.31 23.95 15.95
C ILE A 32 4.61 23.70 17.29
N LEU A 33 3.43 24.29 17.51
CA LEU A 33 2.63 24.09 18.74
C LEU A 33 1.76 22.83 18.75
N SER A 34 1.51 22.18 17.61
CA SER A 34 0.78 20.90 17.56
C SER A 34 1.66 19.66 17.84
N GLY A 35 2.95 19.85 18.12
CA GLY A 35 3.94 18.77 18.07
C GLY A 35 4.48 18.23 19.40
N ASN A 36 4.17 18.82 20.55
CA ASN A 36 4.63 18.31 21.85
C ASN A 36 3.50 18.40 22.87
N VAL A 37 2.48 17.56 22.76
CA VAL A 37 1.82 17.10 23.99
C VAL A 37 2.93 16.41 24.77
N VAL A 38 3.40 17.04 25.84
CA VAL A 38 4.42 16.46 26.72
C VAL A 38 3.82 15.14 27.23
N LEU A 39 4.29 14.04 26.65
CA LEU A 39 4.03 12.70 27.13
C LEU A 39 4.52 12.68 28.57
N ILE A 40 3.58 12.71 29.51
CA ILE A 40 3.93 12.36 30.88
C ILE A 40 4.52 10.95 30.79
N THR A 41 5.76 10.81 31.26
CA THR A 41 6.50 9.54 31.19
C THR A 41 5.68 8.46 31.87
N SER A 42 5.80 7.22 31.39
CA SER A 42 5.17 6.06 32.05
C SER A 42 5.55 5.99 33.53
N ILE A 43 4.66 5.40 34.33
CA ILE A 43 4.93 5.04 35.71
C ILE A 43 6.28 4.28 35.77
N PRO A 44 7.12 4.55 36.78
CA PRO A 44 8.50 4.07 36.84
C PRO A 44 8.52 2.55 36.73
N ALA A 45 9.44 2.06 35.91
CA ALA A 45 9.54 0.64 35.60
C ALA A 45 9.94 -0.21 36.81
N ASP A 46 10.58 0.41 37.80
CA ASP A 46 11.05 -0.19 39.05
C ASP A 46 10.90 0.79 40.23
N CYS A 47 11.20 0.32 41.44
CA CYS A 47 11.14 1.10 42.67
C CYS A 47 12.47 1.74 43.07
N SER A 48 13.41 1.87 42.14
CA SER A 48 14.66 2.55 42.43
C SER A 48 14.40 4.03 42.70
N ASN A 49 15.22 4.60 43.58
CA ASN A 49 15.15 6.03 43.87
C ASN A 49 15.41 6.86 42.61
N GLU A 50 16.25 6.36 41.70
CA GLU A 50 16.61 7.00 40.43
C GLU A 50 15.39 7.06 39.49
N SER A 51 14.66 5.95 39.30
CA SER A 51 13.44 5.91 38.48
C SER A 51 12.35 6.83 39.03
N ILE A 52 12.16 6.82 40.36
CA ILE A 52 11.18 7.68 41.03
C ILE A 52 11.58 9.17 40.90
N LYS A 53 12.87 9.50 41.06
CA LYS A 53 13.39 10.88 40.85
C LYS A 53 13.29 11.33 39.40
N ALA A 54 13.50 10.43 38.44
CA ALA A 54 13.37 10.73 37.02
C ALA A 54 11.92 11.06 36.67
N LEU A 55 10.97 10.25 37.14
CA LEU A 55 9.53 10.53 37.01
C LEU A 55 9.14 11.83 37.70
N TRP A 56 9.62 12.09 38.93
CA TRP A 56 9.37 13.35 39.61
C TRP A 56 9.78 14.54 38.74
N ASN A 57 10.99 14.49 38.18
CA ASN A 57 11.54 15.54 37.34
C ASN A 57 10.86 15.65 35.97
N SER A 58 10.18 14.61 35.47
CA SER A 58 9.40 14.71 34.24
C SER A 58 8.05 15.37 34.47
N ILE A 59 7.48 15.26 35.67
CA ILE A 59 6.17 15.80 36.03
C ILE A 59 6.26 17.20 36.64
N PHE A 60 7.14 17.41 37.62
CA PHE A 60 7.25 18.67 38.35
C PHE A 60 8.25 19.64 37.71
N ILE A 61 7.96 20.94 37.85
CA ILE A 61 8.96 22.01 37.66
C ILE A 61 9.98 21.99 38.82
N GLU A 62 9.51 21.69 40.04
CA GLU A 62 10.35 21.54 41.24
C GLU A 62 11.27 20.32 41.13
N THR A 63 12.55 20.49 41.49
CA THR A 63 13.56 19.43 41.34
C THR A 63 13.43 18.35 42.41
N SER A 64 13.77 17.12 42.03
CA SER A 64 13.80 15.95 42.93
C SER A 64 14.95 15.95 43.96
N THR A 65 15.68 17.06 44.10
CA THR A 65 16.70 17.24 45.14
C THR A 65 16.04 17.26 46.52
N ASN A 66 16.55 16.43 47.45
CA ASN A 66 16.07 16.31 48.84
C ASN A 66 14.62 15.84 49.01
N ILE A 67 14.07 15.11 48.03
CA ILE A 67 12.78 14.45 48.22
C ILE A 67 12.92 13.23 49.15
N GLN A 68 11.90 12.99 49.96
CA GLN A 68 11.74 11.75 50.72
C GLN A 68 11.01 10.74 49.83
N ILE A 69 11.50 9.50 49.75
CA ILE A 69 10.93 8.45 48.92
C ILE A 69 10.62 7.24 49.79
N TYR A 70 9.41 6.72 49.63
CA TYR A 70 8.94 5.47 50.19
C TYR A 70 8.33 4.66 49.06
N ALA A 71 8.86 3.48 48.79
CA ALA A 71 8.31 2.58 47.78
C ALA A 71 8.30 1.16 48.32
N ASN A 72 7.23 0.42 48.05
CA ASN A 72 7.16 -1.01 48.34
C ASN A 72 7.21 -1.80 47.04
N THR A 73 8.14 -2.75 46.95
CA THR A 73 8.33 -3.65 45.80
C THR A 73 7.48 -4.91 45.95
N THR A 74 6.86 -5.35 44.86
CA THR A 74 6.28 -6.71 44.76
C THR A 74 7.29 -7.75 44.29
N HIS A 75 6.84 -9.02 44.34
CA HIS A 75 7.48 -10.17 43.69
C HIS A 75 7.65 -10.04 42.16
N THR A 76 7.01 -9.06 41.48
CA THR A 76 7.11 -8.88 40.01
C THR A 76 8.05 -7.74 39.59
N GLY A 77 8.76 -7.11 40.53
CA GLY A 77 9.69 -6.01 40.24
C GLY A 77 9.02 -4.64 40.01
N ARG A 78 7.68 -4.55 40.13
CA ARG A 78 6.92 -3.29 40.10
C ARG A 78 6.61 -2.78 41.50
N CYS A 79 6.34 -1.48 41.62
CA CYS A 79 5.98 -0.86 42.89
C CYS A 79 4.49 -0.97 43.18
N ASP A 80 4.12 -1.63 44.27
CA ASP A 80 2.74 -1.64 44.77
C ASP A 80 2.30 -0.24 45.16
N ASN A 81 3.16 0.44 45.91
CA ASN A 81 2.89 1.77 46.43
C ASN A 81 4.16 2.60 46.31
N ILE A 82 4.01 3.82 45.81
CA ILE A 82 5.06 4.84 45.74
C ILE A 82 4.52 6.06 46.49
N THR A 83 5.33 6.62 47.37
CA THR A 83 5.09 7.92 47.98
C THR A 83 6.41 8.68 47.97
N ALA A 84 6.45 9.78 47.21
CA ALA A 84 7.57 10.70 47.22
C ALA A 84 7.05 12.10 47.58
N TYR A 85 7.79 12.85 48.40
CA TYR A 85 7.39 14.23 48.71
C TYR A 85 8.57 15.14 49.03
N LYS A 86 8.33 16.44 48.89
CA LYS A 86 9.24 17.53 49.23
C LYS A 86 8.48 18.57 50.04
N LEU A 87 8.97 18.91 51.22
CA LEU A 87 8.44 19.99 52.04
C LEU A 87 9.39 21.18 51.98
N ASN A 88 8.93 22.32 51.44
CA ASN A 88 9.66 23.58 51.39
C ASN A 88 8.88 24.63 52.17
N GLY A 89 9.30 24.89 53.42
CA GLY A 89 8.48 25.66 54.36
C GLY A 89 7.15 24.95 54.61
N ASN A 90 6.05 25.62 54.26
CA ASN A 90 4.69 25.05 54.37
C ASN A 90 4.16 24.55 53.01
N THR A 91 4.94 24.64 51.94
CA THR A 91 4.55 24.08 50.64
C THR A 91 5.01 22.65 50.54
N ILE A 92 4.08 21.73 50.25
CA ILE A 92 4.37 20.33 49.96
C ILE A 92 4.16 20.03 48.48
N TYR A 93 5.15 19.37 47.89
CA TYR A 93 5.04 18.69 46.61
C TYR A 93 4.98 17.20 46.90
N MET A 94 4.11 16.47 46.22
CA MET A 94 3.88 15.06 46.52
C MET A 94 3.54 14.25 45.28
N MET A 95 3.97 13.01 45.27
CA MET A 95 3.64 11.99 44.28
C MET A 95 3.26 10.71 45.00
N ILE A 96 2.05 10.23 44.77
CA ILE A 96 1.52 8.97 45.30
C ILE A 96 1.17 8.10 44.10
N GLY A 97 1.69 6.88 44.05
CA GLY A 97 1.35 5.88 43.04
C GLY A 97 0.89 4.60 43.69
N ALA A 98 -0.10 3.94 43.09
CA ALA A 98 -0.55 2.62 43.49
C ALA A 98 -0.70 1.72 42.25
N TYR A 99 -0.19 0.50 42.37
CA TYR A 99 -0.43 -0.58 41.44
C TYR A 99 -1.50 -1.50 42.01
N SER A 100 -2.53 -1.79 41.22
CA SER A 100 -3.60 -2.71 41.59
C SER A 100 -3.83 -3.70 40.46
N GLN A 101 -3.81 -4.98 40.79
CA GLN A 101 -4.14 -6.07 39.88
C GLN A 101 -5.59 -6.50 40.13
N SER A 102 -6.44 -6.36 39.11
CA SER A 102 -7.75 -7.00 39.08
C SER A 102 -7.69 -8.26 38.20
N GLU A 103 -8.71 -9.12 38.27
CA GLU A 103 -8.78 -10.33 37.43
C GLU A 103 -8.77 -10.02 35.91
N LEU A 104 -9.22 -8.83 35.51
CA LEU A 104 -9.44 -8.48 34.11
C LEU A 104 -8.43 -7.47 33.54
N SER A 105 -7.67 -6.79 34.40
CA SER A 105 -6.77 -5.72 33.97
C SER A 105 -5.78 -5.32 35.07
N LEU A 106 -4.64 -4.79 34.60
CA LEU A 106 -3.64 -4.16 35.46
C LEU A 106 -3.91 -2.65 35.50
N TYR A 107 -4.18 -2.14 36.70
CA TYR A 107 -4.41 -0.72 36.95
C TYR A 107 -3.19 -0.09 37.60
N ASN A 108 -2.73 0.97 36.97
CA ASN A 108 -1.57 1.72 37.37
C ASN A 108 -2.06 3.16 37.57
N SER A 109 -2.19 3.61 38.82
CA SER A 109 -2.69 4.95 39.13
C SER A 109 -1.63 5.76 39.86
N MET A 110 -1.46 7.01 39.45
CA MET A 110 -0.52 7.93 40.07
C MET A 110 -1.12 9.32 40.20
N SER A 111 -1.11 9.86 41.41
CA SER A 111 -1.52 11.23 41.71
C SER A 111 -0.32 12.06 42.16
N VAL A 112 -0.09 13.18 41.50
CA VAL A 112 0.86 14.20 41.93
C VAL A 112 0.13 15.45 42.40
N ALA A 113 0.67 16.15 43.38
CA ALA A 113 0.03 17.30 44.00
C ALA A 113 1.04 18.35 44.46
N LYS A 114 0.60 19.61 44.46
CA LYS A 114 1.19 20.70 45.26
C LYS A 114 0.13 21.26 46.18
N MET A 115 0.49 21.47 47.44
CA MET A 115 -0.35 22.15 48.44
C MET A 115 0.45 23.19 49.21
N ASN A 116 -0.17 24.33 49.54
CA ASN A 116 0.31 25.19 50.62
C ASN A 116 -0.45 24.81 51.89
N LEU A 117 0.26 24.24 52.85
CA LEU A 117 -0.29 23.70 54.07
C LEU A 117 -0.50 24.78 55.12
N THR A 118 -1.44 24.55 56.03
CA THR A 118 -1.47 25.25 57.31
C THR A 118 -0.21 24.90 58.11
N GLN A 119 0.23 25.80 58.99
CA GLN A 119 1.41 25.56 59.83
C GLN A 119 1.28 24.25 60.64
N GLU A 120 0.10 24.01 61.22
CA GLU A 120 -0.19 22.78 61.97
C GLU A 120 -0.04 21.52 61.11
N ALA A 121 -0.54 21.53 59.88
CA ALA A 121 -0.41 20.40 58.97
C ALA A 121 1.05 20.18 58.54
N ALA A 122 1.79 21.26 58.28
CA ALA A 122 3.21 21.18 57.96
C ALA A 122 4.02 20.59 59.15
N ASP A 123 3.74 21.02 60.37
CA ASP A 123 4.40 20.51 61.57
C ASP A 123 4.08 19.03 61.81
N LYS A 124 2.81 18.62 61.65
CA LYS A 124 2.42 17.20 61.70
C LYS A 124 3.21 16.37 60.69
N ILE A 125 3.28 16.82 59.42
CA ILE A 125 4.03 16.11 58.37
C ILE A 125 5.52 15.98 58.71
N ARG A 126 6.13 17.01 59.32
CA ARG A 126 7.54 16.94 59.77
C ARG A 126 7.77 15.89 60.85
N THR A 127 6.76 15.61 61.69
CA THR A 127 6.85 14.65 62.80
C THR A 127 6.45 13.22 62.46
N LEU A 128 5.85 12.98 61.28
CA LEU A 128 5.40 11.64 60.91
C LEU A 128 6.56 10.73 60.54
N SER A 129 6.80 9.73 61.38
CA SER A 129 7.57 8.55 61.00
C SER A 129 6.62 7.55 60.34
N LEU A 130 6.78 7.31 59.02
CA LEU A 130 6.19 6.24 58.18
C LEU A 130 5.18 6.70 57.10
N PRO A 131 5.18 6.02 55.92
CA PRO A 131 4.42 6.44 54.74
C PRO A 131 2.89 6.28 54.85
N SER A 132 2.36 5.34 55.64
CA SER A 132 0.91 5.12 55.76
C SER A 132 0.17 6.28 56.43
N GLY A 133 0.86 7.03 57.30
CA GLY A 133 0.29 8.23 57.92
C GLY A 133 0.10 9.37 56.91
N ILE A 134 0.99 9.48 55.93
CA ILE A 134 1.01 10.59 54.97
C ILE A 134 -0.11 10.44 53.93
N SER A 135 -0.32 9.25 53.36
CA SER A 135 -1.43 9.01 52.43
C SER A 135 -2.78 9.25 53.11
N THR A 136 -2.97 8.70 54.31
CA THR A 136 -4.22 8.85 55.08
C THR A 136 -4.52 10.30 55.47
N LEU A 137 -3.49 11.09 55.84
CA LEU A 137 -3.64 12.51 56.16
C LEU A 137 -4.08 13.35 54.97
N ILE A 138 -3.75 12.89 53.77
CA ILE A 138 -3.92 13.64 52.55
C ILE A 138 -5.22 13.21 51.86
N ASP A 139 -5.47 11.92 51.68
CA ASP A 139 -6.66 11.41 50.97
C ASP A 139 -8.00 11.86 51.60
N ILE A 140 -8.05 12.14 52.91
CA ILE A 140 -9.32 12.41 53.60
C ILE A 140 -9.60 13.92 53.79
N ASN A 141 -8.59 14.81 53.74
CA ASN A 141 -8.78 16.22 54.12
C ASN A 141 -7.84 17.22 53.40
N MET A 142 -7.47 17.00 52.12
CA MET A 142 -6.59 17.90 51.37
C MET A 142 -6.99 19.38 51.48
N TYR A 143 -8.30 19.68 51.40
CA TYR A 143 -8.81 21.04 51.50
C TYR A 143 -8.62 21.65 52.91
N LYS A 144 -8.94 20.92 53.98
CA LYS A 144 -8.80 21.43 55.37
C LYS A 144 -7.37 21.73 55.76
N ASN A 145 -6.42 20.96 55.23
CA ASN A 145 -5.01 21.10 55.54
C ASN A 145 -4.33 22.18 54.69
N SER A 146 -5.04 22.74 53.70
CA SER A 146 -4.49 23.76 52.79
C SER A 146 -4.95 25.16 53.15
N THR A 147 -4.14 26.17 52.82
CA THR A 147 -4.52 27.57 52.98
C THR A 147 -5.57 27.96 51.94
N THR A 148 -6.51 28.83 52.31
CA THR A 148 -7.50 29.37 51.37
C THR A 148 -6.86 30.29 50.34
N ARG A 149 -7.45 30.37 49.14
CA ARG A 149 -7.11 31.33 48.09
C ARG A 149 -8.35 31.68 47.28
N ASN A 150 -8.22 32.63 46.36
CA ASN A 150 -9.26 32.92 45.37
C ASN A 150 -8.60 32.99 44.01
N LEU A 151 -8.82 31.96 43.20
CA LEU A 151 -8.22 31.79 41.89
C LEU A 151 -9.33 31.64 40.85
N ASN A 152 -9.23 32.39 39.76
CA ASN A 152 -10.18 32.32 38.65
C ASN A 152 -9.63 31.49 37.47
N LEU A 153 -10.51 31.12 36.54
CA LEU A 153 -10.16 30.29 35.37
C LEU A 153 -8.96 30.83 34.56
N SER A 154 -8.82 32.16 34.43
CA SER A 154 -7.71 32.78 33.67
C SER A 154 -6.35 32.61 34.35
N GLN A 155 -6.34 32.40 35.66
CA GLN A 155 -5.14 32.19 36.46
C GLN A 155 -4.78 30.70 36.60
N THR A 156 -5.74 29.80 36.38
CA THR A 156 -5.57 28.35 36.54
C THR A 156 -4.47 27.77 35.67
N ASP A 157 -4.44 28.19 34.41
CA ASP A 157 -3.46 27.68 33.45
C ASP A 157 -2.03 28.05 33.86
N SER A 158 -1.82 29.32 34.24
CA SER A 158 -0.54 29.82 34.75
C SER A 158 -0.11 29.11 36.04
N GLU A 159 -1.04 28.91 36.97
CA GLU A 159 -0.78 28.17 38.22
C GLU A 159 -0.31 26.75 37.91
N ILE A 160 -1.02 26.00 37.07
CA ILE A 160 -0.65 24.61 36.77
C ILE A 160 0.69 24.51 36.06
N ARG A 161 0.95 25.38 35.07
CA ARG A 161 2.22 25.42 34.34
C ARG A 161 3.41 25.82 35.21
N SER A 162 3.16 26.57 36.29
CA SER A 162 4.20 26.89 37.28
C SER A 162 4.60 25.70 38.16
N ILE A 163 3.76 24.65 38.20
CA ILE A 163 3.92 23.50 39.11
C ILE A 163 4.34 22.27 38.32
N PHE A 164 3.64 22.01 37.22
CA PHE A 164 3.69 20.78 36.45
C PHE A 164 4.11 21.05 35.00
N LYS A 165 4.90 20.15 34.43
CA LYS A 165 5.31 20.14 33.02
C LYS A 165 4.21 19.56 32.13
N VAL A 166 3.03 20.17 32.16
CA VAL A 166 1.89 19.76 31.34
C VAL A 166 1.38 20.91 30.47
N GLU A 167 0.75 20.54 29.36
CA GLU A 167 0.18 21.46 28.37
C GLU A 167 -1.34 21.23 28.30
N PRO A 168 -2.15 21.86 29.18
CA PRO A 168 -3.60 21.71 29.16
C PRO A 168 -4.16 22.25 27.83
N THR A 169 -5.06 21.51 27.20
CA THR A 169 -5.69 21.93 25.93
C THR A 169 -7.00 22.68 26.16
N THR A 170 -7.82 22.22 27.11
CA THR A 170 -9.12 22.82 27.43
C THR A 170 -9.45 22.63 28.91
N TRP A 171 -9.70 23.73 29.61
CA TRP A 171 -10.18 23.72 30.99
C TRP A 171 -11.71 23.64 31.03
N GLN A 172 -12.24 22.90 32.02
CA GLN A 172 -13.66 22.80 32.34
C GLN A 172 -13.87 23.18 33.81
N ASP A 173 -14.94 23.90 34.09
CA ASP A 173 -15.38 24.20 35.46
C ASP A 173 -16.20 23.01 35.98
N ILE A 174 -15.80 22.48 37.13
CA ILE A 174 -16.51 21.43 37.84
C ILE A 174 -16.81 21.94 39.24
N THR A 175 -18.09 22.19 39.51
CA THR A 175 -18.60 22.38 40.86
C THR A 175 -18.89 21.01 41.48
N ASN A 176 -18.55 20.81 42.75
CA ASN A 176 -18.88 19.59 43.50
C ASN A 176 -18.08 18.33 43.13
N LEU A 177 -16.75 18.47 42.95
CA LEU A 177 -15.87 17.31 42.85
C LEU A 177 -15.80 16.61 44.22
N TRP A 178 -16.20 15.34 44.28
CA TRP A 178 -16.21 14.50 45.49
C TRP A 178 -17.05 15.03 46.67
N GLY A 179 -18.14 15.75 46.40
CA GLY A 179 -19.00 16.27 47.49
C GLY A 179 -18.48 17.56 48.12
N LEU A 180 -17.38 18.13 47.59
CA LEU A 180 -16.77 19.35 48.11
C LEU A 180 -17.44 20.59 47.50
N THR A 181 -17.77 21.59 48.31
CA THR A 181 -18.34 22.87 47.84
C THR A 181 -17.31 23.80 47.16
N ASP A 182 -16.18 23.24 46.73
CA ASP A 182 -15.11 23.98 46.07
C ASP A 182 -15.36 24.13 44.57
N THR A 183 -14.91 25.26 44.03
CA THR A 183 -14.79 25.46 42.58
C THR A 183 -13.52 24.78 42.11
N PHE A 184 -13.63 23.78 41.23
CA PHE A 184 -12.48 23.13 40.61
C PHE A 184 -12.43 23.46 39.12
N TYR A 185 -11.24 23.80 38.66
CA TYR A 185 -10.95 23.85 37.23
C TYR A 185 -10.19 22.58 36.88
N SER A 186 -10.65 21.85 35.87
CA SER A 186 -10.07 20.57 35.48
C SER A 186 -9.81 20.45 33.99
N PHE A 187 -8.91 19.54 33.60
CA PHE A 187 -8.82 19.05 32.24
C PHE A 187 -8.66 17.53 32.24
N ASN A 188 -9.15 16.88 31.19
CA ASN A 188 -9.03 15.45 30.99
C ASN A 188 -8.42 15.18 29.61
N TYR A 189 -7.50 14.23 29.55
CA TYR A 189 -6.86 13.77 28.35
C TYR A 189 -6.84 12.24 28.34
N THR A 190 -7.36 11.63 27.28
CA THR A 190 -7.33 10.17 27.10
C THR A 190 -6.55 9.83 25.84
N GLU A 191 -5.50 9.05 25.99
CA GLU A 191 -4.71 8.48 24.91
C GLU A 191 -5.09 7.00 24.75
N ILE A 192 -5.72 6.69 23.61
CA ILE A 192 -6.07 5.32 23.24
C ILE A 192 -4.87 4.75 22.47
N SER A 193 -4.01 4.02 23.18
CA SER A 193 -2.89 3.27 22.60
C SER A 193 -3.00 1.79 23.03
N THR A 194 -1.93 1.00 22.87
CA THR A 194 -1.84 -0.34 23.49
C THR A 194 -2.00 -0.31 25.01
N LYS A 195 -1.81 0.86 25.63
CA LYS A 195 -2.21 1.15 27.02
C LYS A 195 -3.24 2.26 26.98
N ASN A 196 -4.42 2.01 27.54
CA ASN A 196 -5.41 3.07 27.70
C ASN A 196 -4.93 3.97 28.83
N ARG A 197 -4.44 5.17 28.48
CA ARG A 197 -3.94 6.14 29.45
C ARG A 197 -4.93 7.29 29.56
N SER A 198 -5.33 7.62 30.79
CA SER A 198 -6.14 8.79 31.10
C SER A 198 -5.39 9.68 32.07
N VAL A 199 -5.33 10.97 31.78
CA VAL A 199 -4.76 12.01 32.64
C VAL A 199 -5.87 12.96 33.04
N PHE A 200 -6.13 13.05 34.32
CA PHE A 200 -7.09 13.97 34.92
C PHE A 200 -6.34 14.96 35.81
N SER A 201 -6.54 16.25 35.63
CA SER A 201 -5.97 17.26 36.53
C SER A 201 -7.05 18.18 37.05
N ALA A 202 -6.91 18.65 38.29
CA ALA A 202 -7.75 19.71 38.82
C ALA A 202 -7.00 20.68 39.74
N VAL A 203 -7.51 21.91 39.79
CA VAL A 203 -7.04 23.03 40.59
C VAL A 203 -8.21 23.56 41.41
N SER A 204 -8.06 23.64 42.73
CA SER A 204 -9.07 24.33 43.55
C SER A 204 -8.91 25.84 43.40
N GLY A 205 -10.03 26.51 43.13
CA GLY A 205 -10.16 27.96 43.13
C GLY A 205 -10.16 28.56 44.54
N ASN A 206 -10.63 27.79 45.54
CA ASN A 206 -10.86 28.25 46.92
C ASN A 206 -9.73 27.87 47.88
N HIS A 207 -8.96 26.85 47.53
CA HIS A 207 -7.92 26.27 48.36
C HIS A 207 -6.63 26.12 47.58
N SER A 208 -5.49 26.27 48.24
CA SER A 208 -4.17 26.22 47.63
C SER A 208 -3.73 24.78 47.36
N TYR A 209 -4.51 24.07 46.55
CA TYR A 209 -4.31 22.67 46.17
C TYR A 209 -4.46 22.51 44.65
N SER A 210 -3.52 21.80 44.04
CA SER A 210 -3.52 21.48 42.61
C SER A 210 -2.93 20.09 42.39
N PHE A 211 -3.55 19.28 41.54
CA PHE A 211 -3.13 17.90 41.32
C PHE A 211 -3.31 17.39 39.89
N ILE A 212 -2.60 16.32 39.58
CA ILE A 212 -2.72 15.54 38.34
C ILE A 212 -2.76 14.06 38.72
N THR A 213 -3.77 13.34 38.27
CA THR A 213 -3.90 11.90 38.34
C THR A 213 -3.70 11.30 36.95
N ILE A 214 -2.87 10.28 36.86
CA ILE A 214 -2.54 9.52 35.66
C ILE A 214 -2.95 8.09 35.91
N THR A 215 -3.84 7.57 35.08
CA THR A 215 -4.31 6.18 35.13
C THR A 215 -3.88 5.49 33.85
N GLU A 216 -3.09 4.43 33.97
CA GLU A 216 -2.77 3.51 32.88
C GLU A 216 -3.52 2.19 33.11
N VAL A 217 -4.28 1.78 32.10
CA VAL A 217 -4.93 0.47 32.06
C VAL A 217 -4.25 -0.35 30.96
N GLU A 218 -3.54 -1.39 31.39
CA GLU A 218 -3.00 -2.40 30.47
C GLU A 218 -4.12 -3.42 30.25
N VAL A 219 -4.82 -3.30 29.13
CA VAL A 219 -5.81 -4.28 28.69
C VAL A 219 -5.02 -5.40 28.00
N PRO A 220 -5.09 -6.66 28.48
CA PRO A 220 -4.45 -7.76 27.78
C PRO A 220 -4.97 -7.80 26.33
N PRO A 221 -4.12 -8.08 25.33
CA PRO A 221 -4.60 -8.24 23.97
C PRO A 221 -5.66 -9.34 23.95
N CYS A 222 -6.88 -9.00 23.55
CA CYS A 222 -7.92 -9.99 23.37
C CYS A 222 -7.56 -10.83 22.15
N ILE A 223 -7.19 -12.09 22.36
CA ILE A 223 -6.88 -13.01 21.28
C ILE A 223 -8.20 -13.62 20.81
N PRO A 224 -8.66 -13.37 19.57
CA PRO A 224 -9.93 -13.89 19.09
C PRO A 224 -9.86 -15.42 18.96
N ASN A 225 -10.91 -16.11 19.41
CA ASN A 225 -11.09 -17.55 19.20
C ASN A 225 -12.17 -17.76 18.14
N ILE A 226 -11.74 -17.76 16.88
CA ILE A 226 -12.63 -17.83 15.72
C ILE A 226 -13.12 -19.26 15.50
N ILE A 227 -14.44 -19.45 15.58
CA ILE A 227 -15.13 -20.70 15.30
C ILE A 227 -15.86 -20.56 13.95
N GLU A 228 -15.59 -21.49 13.02
CA GLU A 228 -16.30 -21.57 11.74
C GLU A 228 -17.56 -22.43 11.87
N HIS A 229 -18.67 -21.90 11.37
CA HIS A 229 -19.95 -22.59 11.26
C HIS A 229 -20.29 -22.75 9.79
N ASN A 230 -20.90 -23.88 9.43
CA ASN A 230 -21.27 -24.20 8.07
C ASN A 230 -22.75 -24.60 8.01
N THR A 231 -23.49 -24.12 7.01
CA THR A 231 -24.78 -24.73 6.68
C THR A 231 -24.57 -26.09 6.00
N SER A 232 -25.63 -26.88 5.93
CA SER A 232 -25.68 -28.00 4.99
C SER A 232 -25.53 -27.50 3.56
N CYS A 233 -25.04 -28.38 2.67
CA CYS A 233 -25.03 -28.10 1.24
C CYS A 233 -26.47 -27.96 0.73
N ASN A 234 -26.74 -26.94 -0.08
CA ASN A 234 -28.06 -26.72 -0.69
C ASN A 234 -28.10 -27.24 -2.15
N SER A 235 -29.28 -27.25 -2.77
CA SER A 235 -29.46 -27.70 -4.16
C SER A 235 -28.78 -26.83 -5.22
N SER A 236 -28.27 -25.66 -4.84
CA SER A 236 -27.41 -24.82 -5.67
C SER A 236 -25.93 -25.15 -5.50
N GLU A 237 -25.61 -26.27 -4.84
CA GLU A 237 -24.23 -26.75 -4.64
C GLU A 237 -23.33 -25.73 -3.94
N THR A 238 -23.93 -25.01 -3.00
CA THR A 238 -23.23 -24.06 -2.13
C THR A 238 -23.60 -24.29 -0.67
N LYS A 239 -22.70 -23.90 0.22
CA LYS A 239 -22.97 -23.80 1.65
C LYS A 239 -22.51 -22.43 2.15
N LEU A 240 -23.17 -21.90 3.17
CA LEU A 240 -22.76 -20.65 3.82
C LEU A 240 -21.83 -21.00 4.98
N SER A 241 -20.64 -20.40 4.99
CA SER A 241 -19.67 -20.47 6.07
C SER A 241 -19.61 -19.11 6.77
N TRP A 242 -19.84 -19.08 8.09
CA TRP A 242 -19.74 -17.86 8.90
C TRP A 242 -18.89 -18.07 10.14
N TYR A 243 -18.37 -16.97 10.67
CA TYR A 243 -17.36 -17.00 11.73
C TYR A 243 -17.86 -16.28 12.98
N THR A 244 -17.65 -16.87 14.14
CA THR A 244 -17.97 -16.25 15.45
C THR A 244 -16.74 -16.26 16.34
N ASP A 245 -16.50 -15.18 17.08
CA ASP A 245 -15.44 -15.12 18.08
C ASP A 245 -16.00 -15.45 19.47
N SER A 246 -15.62 -16.59 20.05
CA SER A 246 -16.11 -16.98 21.38
C SER A 246 -15.57 -16.08 22.50
N ASN A 247 -14.50 -15.33 22.25
CA ASN A 247 -13.88 -14.41 23.21
C ASN A 247 -14.43 -12.99 23.10
N ASN A 248 -15.32 -12.74 22.13
CA ASN A 248 -15.98 -11.45 21.90
C ASN A 248 -15.00 -10.26 21.80
N CYS A 249 -13.83 -10.47 21.17
CA CYS A 249 -12.79 -9.46 20.97
C CYS A 249 -13.19 -8.38 19.94
N GLY A 250 -14.29 -8.58 19.20
CA GLY A 250 -14.92 -7.57 18.34
C GLY A 250 -14.08 -7.11 17.15
N SER A 251 -12.92 -7.72 16.90
CA SER A 251 -11.99 -7.33 15.83
C SER A 251 -11.49 -8.54 15.06
N ASN A 252 -11.32 -8.37 13.74
CA ASN A 252 -10.75 -9.35 12.80
C ASN A 252 -11.56 -10.65 12.59
N ILE A 253 -12.90 -10.60 12.65
CA ILE A 253 -13.73 -11.74 12.22
C ILE A 253 -13.67 -11.83 10.68
N PRO A 254 -13.31 -12.99 10.09
CA PRO A 254 -13.32 -13.15 8.64
C PRO A 254 -14.70 -12.92 8.03
N GLU A 255 -14.75 -12.41 6.79
CA GLU A 255 -16.00 -12.28 6.05
C GLU A 255 -16.64 -13.65 5.79
N ASN A 256 -17.97 -13.70 5.84
CA ASN A 256 -18.74 -14.91 5.51
C ASN A 256 -18.45 -15.32 4.06
N LYS A 257 -18.33 -16.63 3.83
CA LYS A 257 -18.02 -17.21 2.52
C LYS A 257 -19.14 -18.13 2.07
N THR A 258 -19.29 -18.28 0.76
CA THR A 258 -20.23 -19.22 0.16
C THR A 258 -19.44 -20.23 -0.68
N PRO A 259 -18.67 -21.15 -0.07
CA PRO A 259 -17.93 -22.15 -0.82
C PRO A 259 -18.86 -23.13 -1.54
N SER A 260 -18.40 -23.63 -2.68
CA SER A 260 -19.05 -24.73 -3.40
C SER A 260 -19.01 -26.02 -2.57
N CYS A 261 -20.05 -26.82 -2.70
CA CYS A 261 -20.18 -28.13 -2.08
C CYS A 261 -21.01 -29.04 -2.99
N ASN A 262 -20.81 -30.33 -2.87
CA ASN A 262 -21.48 -31.29 -3.72
C ASN A 262 -22.76 -31.82 -3.04
N TYR A 263 -23.93 -31.35 -3.49
CA TYR A 263 -25.20 -31.69 -2.86
C TYR A 263 -25.72 -33.08 -3.24
N ASN A 264 -25.60 -33.42 -4.52
CA ASN A 264 -26.10 -34.67 -5.10
C ASN A 264 -25.07 -35.82 -5.03
N ASN A 265 -23.85 -35.53 -4.56
CA ASN A 265 -22.71 -36.44 -4.50
C ASN A 265 -22.35 -37.03 -5.88
N ASP A 266 -22.51 -36.26 -6.95
CA ASP A 266 -21.99 -36.60 -8.28
C ASP A 266 -20.51 -36.17 -8.41
N THR A 267 -19.83 -36.39 -9.52
CA THR A 267 -18.41 -35.97 -9.65
C THR A 267 -18.26 -34.56 -10.23
N ILE A 268 -19.32 -33.76 -10.19
CA ILE A 268 -19.43 -32.44 -10.78
C ILE A 268 -19.72 -31.43 -9.65
N LEU A 269 -19.20 -30.22 -9.76
CA LEU A 269 -19.50 -29.13 -8.84
C LEU A 269 -20.07 -27.96 -9.64
N GLY A 270 -21.31 -27.61 -9.36
CA GLY A 270 -22.09 -26.54 -9.97
C GLY A 270 -23.39 -27.01 -10.58
N ASN A 271 -24.37 -26.10 -10.61
CA ASN A 271 -25.66 -26.34 -11.21
C ASN A 271 -25.61 -26.03 -12.72
N SER A 272 -26.05 -26.97 -13.56
CA SER A 272 -26.04 -26.82 -15.03
C SER A 272 -26.91 -25.65 -15.53
N ASP A 273 -28.02 -25.36 -14.85
CA ASP A 273 -28.89 -24.23 -15.21
C ASP A 273 -28.27 -22.88 -14.81
N GLU A 274 -27.58 -22.82 -13.66
CA GLU A 274 -26.80 -21.65 -13.27
C GLU A 274 -25.63 -21.42 -14.24
N PHE A 275 -24.92 -22.49 -14.63
CA PHE A 275 -23.88 -22.44 -15.64
C PHE A 275 -24.42 -21.88 -16.98
N LYS A 276 -25.57 -22.38 -17.47
CA LYS A 276 -26.23 -21.86 -18.67
C LYS A 276 -26.55 -20.37 -18.54
N SER A 277 -27.12 -19.95 -17.42
CA SER A 277 -27.47 -18.54 -17.19
C SER A 277 -26.25 -17.61 -17.27
N ARG A 278 -25.08 -18.09 -16.85
CA ARG A 278 -23.82 -17.35 -16.89
C ARG A 278 -23.16 -17.34 -18.27
N ILE A 279 -23.21 -18.45 -19.00
CA ILE A 279 -22.44 -18.62 -20.23
C ILE A 279 -23.24 -18.28 -21.49
N ASN A 280 -24.55 -18.54 -21.54
CA ASN A 280 -25.37 -18.29 -22.74
C ASN A 280 -25.31 -16.82 -23.20
N PRO A 281 -25.33 -15.80 -22.31
CA PRO A 281 -25.16 -14.41 -22.74
C PRO A 281 -23.78 -14.11 -23.36
N LEU A 282 -22.75 -14.85 -22.97
CA LEU A 282 -21.37 -14.66 -23.43
C LEU A 282 -21.08 -15.35 -24.76
N VAL A 283 -21.85 -16.40 -25.09
CA VAL A 283 -21.66 -17.18 -26.33
C VAL A 283 -22.77 -16.94 -27.36
N GLY A 284 -23.89 -16.36 -26.94
CA GLY A 284 -25.01 -15.98 -27.80
C GLY A 284 -25.96 -17.12 -28.15
N GLU A 285 -25.84 -18.28 -27.50
CA GLU A 285 -26.67 -19.47 -27.71
C GLU A 285 -26.69 -20.39 -26.48
N ASP A 286 -27.62 -21.35 -26.44
CA ASP A 286 -27.74 -22.31 -25.35
C ASP A 286 -26.65 -23.37 -25.41
N ILE A 287 -25.73 -23.36 -24.44
CA ILE A 287 -24.69 -24.38 -24.32
C ILE A 287 -25.18 -25.54 -23.45
N THR A 288 -24.98 -26.75 -23.94
CA THR A 288 -25.20 -27.99 -23.20
C THR A 288 -23.86 -28.70 -22.98
N ILE A 289 -23.65 -29.16 -21.75
CA ILE A 289 -22.49 -29.96 -21.37
C ILE A 289 -22.82 -31.43 -21.64
N PHE A 290 -21.93 -32.11 -22.35
CA PHE A 290 -21.97 -33.55 -22.57
C PHE A 290 -20.77 -34.21 -21.90
N ILE A 291 -21.01 -35.31 -21.18
CA ILE A 291 -19.95 -36.18 -20.66
C ILE A 291 -20.21 -37.57 -21.23
N ASN A 292 -19.23 -38.13 -21.94
CA ASN A 292 -19.38 -39.42 -22.63
C ASN A 292 -20.66 -39.51 -23.49
N ASN A 293 -20.91 -38.48 -24.31
CA ASN A 293 -22.07 -38.34 -25.21
C ASN A 293 -23.46 -38.22 -24.54
N THR A 294 -23.57 -38.09 -23.21
CA THR A 294 -24.85 -37.80 -22.53
C THR A 294 -24.89 -36.40 -21.94
N SER A 295 -26.03 -35.72 -22.06
CA SER A 295 -26.33 -34.44 -21.41
C SER A 295 -27.07 -34.59 -20.08
N ASN A 296 -27.51 -35.80 -19.74
CA ASN A 296 -28.23 -36.10 -18.49
C ASN A 296 -27.25 -36.44 -17.37
N LEU A 297 -26.56 -35.41 -16.86
CA LEU A 297 -25.44 -35.56 -15.93
C LEU A 297 -25.86 -36.09 -14.56
N SER A 298 -27.06 -35.75 -14.09
CA SER A 298 -27.58 -36.15 -12.77
C SER A 298 -27.88 -37.64 -12.62
N SER A 299 -27.93 -38.38 -13.74
CA SER A 299 -28.23 -39.82 -13.78
C SER A 299 -26.99 -40.72 -13.90
N GLN A 300 -25.80 -40.12 -14.01
CA GLN A 300 -24.57 -40.85 -14.30
C GLN A 300 -23.58 -40.75 -13.15
N ASN A 301 -22.75 -41.79 -13.02
CA ASN A 301 -21.64 -41.79 -12.09
C ASN A 301 -20.34 -41.91 -12.89
N PHE A 302 -19.54 -40.86 -12.88
CA PHE A 302 -18.26 -40.82 -13.59
C PHE A 302 -17.06 -41.13 -12.68
N THR A 303 -17.29 -41.51 -11.41
CA THR A 303 -16.22 -41.70 -10.41
C THR A 303 -15.10 -42.61 -10.90
N ASN A 304 -13.86 -42.11 -10.81
CA ASN A 304 -12.63 -42.81 -11.24
C ASN A 304 -12.56 -43.17 -12.73
N LEU A 305 -13.30 -42.45 -13.59
CA LEU A 305 -13.23 -42.57 -15.04
C LEU A 305 -12.59 -41.32 -15.64
N SER A 306 -11.82 -41.50 -16.73
CA SER A 306 -11.36 -40.40 -17.57
C SER A 306 -12.31 -40.27 -18.75
N GLU A 307 -13.22 -39.30 -18.71
CA GLU A 307 -14.29 -39.17 -19.69
C GLU A 307 -14.15 -37.92 -20.55
N LYS A 308 -14.68 -38.00 -21.77
CA LYS A 308 -14.71 -36.87 -22.71
C LYS A 308 -15.79 -35.88 -22.27
N VAL A 309 -15.40 -34.64 -22.02
CA VAL A 309 -16.28 -33.52 -21.68
C VAL A 309 -16.36 -32.58 -22.89
N GLU A 310 -17.58 -32.25 -23.32
CA GLU A 310 -17.83 -31.40 -24.47
C GLU A 310 -18.86 -30.31 -24.14
N PHE A 311 -18.59 -29.08 -24.58
CA PHE A 311 -19.51 -27.95 -24.49
C PHE A 311 -20.05 -27.68 -25.89
N LYS A 312 -21.31 -28.01 -26.12
CA LYS A 312 -21.95 -27.97 -27.44
C LYS A 312 -23.12 -27.00 -27.44
N GLY A 313 -23.19 -26.17 -28.47
CA GLY A 313 -24.42 -25.48 -28.85
C GLY A 313 -25.27 -26.37 -29.76
N ALA A 314 -26.22 -25.76 -30.48
CA ALA A 314 -27.17 -26.50 -31.33
C ALA A 314 -26.47 -27.22 -32.50
N GLU A 315 -25.51 -26.56 -33.15
CA GLU A 315 -24.84 -27.06 -34.37
C GLU A 315 -23.31 -27.14 -34.25
N LYS A 316 -22.75 -26.67 -33.14
CA LYS A 316 -21.30 -26.46 -32.98
C LYS A 316 -20.81 -26.95 -31.63
N THR A 317 -19.59 -27.47 -31.61
CA THR A 317 -18.83 -27.70 -30.38
C THR A 317 -17.93 -26.49 -30.14
N TYR A 318 -17.76 -26.07 -28.90
CA TYR A 318 -16.92 -24.92 -28.51
C TYR A 318 -15.66 -25.36 -27.77
N LEU A 319 -15.80 -26.31 -26.87
CA LEU A 319 -14.73 -26.82 -26.02
C LEU A 319 -14.87 -28.33 -25.87
N GLU A 320 -13.75 -29.02 -25.95
CA GLU A 320 -13.62 -30.46 -25.76
C GLU A 320 -12.36 -30.76 -24.95
N PHE A 321 -12.46 -31.63 -23.95
CA PHE A 321 -11.29 -32.14 -23.21
C PHE A 321 -11.61 -33.48 -22.54
N TYR A 322 -10.59 -34.17 -22.08
CA TYR A 322 -10.75 -35.33 -21.20
C TYR A 322 -10.54 -34.90 -19.75
N TRP A 323 -11.41 -35.36 -18.86
CA TRP A 323 -11.34 -35.08 -17.44
C TRP A 323 -11.27 -36.36 -16.62
N ASP A 324 -10.34 -36.39 -15.66
CA ASP A 324 -10.23 -37.48 -14.68
C ASP A 324 -11.16 -37.20 -13.49
N PHE A 325 -12.27 -37.92 -13.45
CA PHE A 325 -13.29 -37.84 -12.41
C PHE A 325 -12.91 -38.61 -11.12
N SER A 326 -11.62 -38.89 -10.92
CA SER A 326 -11.04 -39.05 -9.58
C SER A 326 -11.07 -37.73 -8.80
N ASN A 327 -11.21 -36.59 -9.50
CA ASN A 327 -11.42 -35.25 -8.94
C ASN A 327 -12.74 -34.63 -9.44
N TYR A 328 -13.31 -33.72 -8.65
CA TYR A 328 -14.52 -33.00 -9.04
C TYR A 328 -14.28 -32.07 -10.24
N LEU A 329 -15.17 -32.12 -11.23
CA LEU A 329 -15.24 -31.13 -12.30
C LEU A 329 -16.05 -29.92 -11.84
N ASP A 330 -15.37 -28.84 -11.47
CA ASP A 330 -16.02 -27.60 -11.02
C ASP A 330 -16.43 -26.71 -12.21
N ILE A 331 -17.66 -26.92 -12.69
CA ILE A 331 -18.23 -26.14 -13.79
C ILE A 331 -18.47 -24.68 -13.38
N ASN A 332 -18.53 -24.36 -12.09
CA ASN A 332 -18.61 -22.96 -11.63
C ASN A 332 -17.32 -22.19 -11.90
N LYS A 333 -16.18 -22.85 -12.08
CA LYS A 333 -14.93 -22.20 -12.47
C LYS A 333 -14.78 -22.04 -13.98
N ILE A 334 -15.55 -22.78 -14.78
CA ILE A 334 -15.44 -22.77 -16.23
C ILE A 334 -16.14 -21.55 -16.81
N SER A 335 -15.41 -20.78 -17.62
CA SER A 335 -15.93 -19.64 -18.37
C SER A 335 -15.55 -19.74 -19.83
N LEU A 336 -16.52 -19.44 -20.71
CA LEU A 336 -16.38 -19.37 -22.15
C LEU A 336 -16.80 -17.96 -22.59
N GLU A 337 -15.94 -17.29 -23.34
CA GLU A 337 -16.23 -15.97 -23.93
C GLU A 337 -15.95 -16.02 -25.43
N ARG A 338 -16.96 -15.72 -26.23
CA ARG A 338 -16.91 -15.75 -27.69
C ARG A 338 -17.21 -14.36 -28.23
N GLN A 339 -16.80 -14.09 -29.47
CA GLN A 339 -17.19 -12.85 -30.15
C GLN A 339 -18.72 -12.71 -30.24
N SER A 340 -19.24 -11.59 -29.75
CA SER A 340 -20.66 -11.22 -29.86
C SER A 340 -20.98 -10.52 -31.19
N SER A 341 -20.03 -9.77 -31.74
CA SER A 341 -20.08 -9.09 -33.04
C SER A 341 -18.66 -8.72 -33.50
N GLY A 342 -18.41 -8.69 -34.81
CA GLY A 342 -17.12 -8.27 -35.36
C GLY A 342 -16.65 -9.08 -36.56
N ASN A 343 -15.49 -8.70 -37.09
CA ASN A 343 -14.90 -9.31 -38.29
C ASN A 343 -13.84 -10.37 -37.95
N LYS A 344 -13.79 -10.90 -36.72
CA LYS A 344 -12.84 -11.95 -36.32
C LYS A 344 -13.50 -12.87 -35.31
N GLY A 345 -13.40 -14.17 -35.51
CA GLY A 345 -13.78 -15.12 -34.46
C GLY A 345 -12.78 -15.14 -33.32
N TYR A 346 -13.25 -15.40 -32.10
CA TYR A 346 -12.38 -15.77 -30.99
C TYR A 346 -13.11 -16.62 -29.96
N LEU A 347 -12.35 -17.35 -29.15
CA LEU A 347 -12.86 -18.06 -27.98
C LEU A 347 -11.83 -17.97 -26.85
N ILE A 348 -12.28 -17.56 -25.66
CA ILE A 348 -11.50 -17.60 -24.42
C ILE A 348 -12.09 -18.67 -23.51
N VAL A 349 -11.24 -19.52 -22.94
CA VAL A 349 -11.60 -20.60 -22.03
C VAL A 349 -10.83 -20.44 -20.72
N LYS A 350 -11.55 -20.28 -19.61
CA LYS A 350 -11.00 -20.20 -18.25
C LYS A 350 -11.49 -21.38 -17.41
N GLY A 351 -10.72 -21.74 -16.38
CA GLY A 351 -11.11 -22.76 -15.39
C GLY A 351 -10.92 -24.22 -15.82
N VAL A 352 -10.26 -24.48 -16.95
CA VAL A 352 -9.95 -25.83 -17.43
C VAL A 352 -8.45 -25.94 -17.66
N ASN A 353 -7.71 -26.58 -16.75
CA ASN A 353 -6.25 -26.66 -16.77
C ASN A 353 -5.75 -28.05 -17.21
N VAL A 354 -6.36 -28.58 -18.28
CA VAL A 354 -5.98 -29.84 -18.94
C VAL A 354 -5.80 -29.60 -20.42
N ASN A 355 -5.16 -30.54 -21.13
CA ASN A 355 -5.09 -30.48 -22.58
C ASN A 355 -6.50 -30.50 -23.19
N LYS A 356 -6.81 -29.50 -24.02
CA LYS A 356 -8.13 -29.26 -24.56
C LYS A 356 -8.08 -28.94 -26.05
N THR A 357 -9.23 -29.11 -26.68
CA THR A 357 -9.55 -28.68 -28.03
C THR A 357 -10.57 -27.56 -27.95
N ILE A 358 -10.28 -26.44 -28.60
CA ILE A 358 -11.21 -25.31 -28.73
C ILE A 358 -11.62 -25.12 -30.18
N TYR A 359 -12.82 -24.58 -30.37
CA TYR A 359 -13.39 -24.32 -31.69
C TYR A 359 -13.68 -22.83 -31.82
N VAL A 360 -12.97 -22.17 -32.74
CA VAL A 360 -13.10 -20.73 -32.99
C VAL A 360 -13.85 -20.53 -34.30
N ASP A 361 -14.86 -19.67 -34.32
CA ASP A 361 -15.54 -19.35 -35.58
C ASP A 361 -14.57 -18.75 -36.60
N ARG A 362 -14.72 -19.15 -37.86
CA ARG A 362 -13.97 -18.57 -38.96
C ARG A 362 -14.88 -17.56 -39.67
N LEU A 363 -14.79 -16.29 -39.29
CA LEU A 363 -15.69 -15.25 -39.82
C LEU A 363 -15.21 -14.69 -41.16
N ASN A 364 -13.94 -14.85 -41.50
CA ASN A 364 -13.40 -14.53 -42.83
C ASN A 364 -12.85 -15.79 -43.52
N SER A 365 -12.42 -15.63 -44.76
CA SER A 365 -11.73 -16.68 -45.52
C SER A 365 -10.30 -16.96 -45.05
N SER A 366 -9.86 -16.43 -43.90
CA SER A 366 -8.50 -16.63 -43.39
C SER A 366 -8.22 -18.10 -43.09
N SER A 367 -6.99 -18.56 -43.34
CA SER A 367 -6.51 -19.87 -42.87
C SER A 367 -5.74 -19.78 -41.56
N LYS A 368 -5.59 -18.59 -40.97
CA LYS A 368 -4.67 -18.37 -39.84
C LYS A 368 -5.40 -18.13 -38.52
N VAL A 369 -4.80 -18.61 -37.44
CA VAL A 369 -5.25 -18.40 -36.06
C VAL A 369 -4.06 -18.00 -35.21
N CYS A 370 -4.28 -17.07 -34.29
CA CYS A 370 -3.35 -16.82 -33.20
C CYS A 370 -3.90 -17.47 -31.92
N ALA A 371 -3.18 -18.45 -31.40
CA ALA A 371 -3.51 -19.10 -30.14
C ALA A 371 -2.56 -18.61 -29.04
N GLU A 372 -3.10 -18.35 -27.86
CA GLU A 372 -2.38 -17.95 -26.66
C GLU A 372 -2.51 -19.08 -25.64
N ASN A 373 -1.40 -19.74 -25.32
CA ASN A 373 -1.38 -20.90 -24.42
C ASN A 373 -1.05 -20.52 -22.96
N SER A 374 -1.47 -19.33 -22.55
CA SER A 374 -1.45 -18.85 -21.17
C SER A 374 -2.85 -18.39 -20.70
N GLU A 375 -3.02 -18.18 -19.40
CA GLU A 375 -4.30 -17.71 -18.86
C GLU A 375 -4.51 -16.23 -19.23
N ILE A 376 -5.55 -15.95 -20.03
CA ILE A 376 -5.91 -14.59 -20.41
C ILE A 376 -7.28 -14.19 -19.87
N SER A 377 -7.38 -12.93 -19.44
CA SER A 377 -8.63 -12.34 -18.97
C SER A 377 -9.47 -11.72 -20.09
N SER A 378 -8.84 -11.31 -21.20
CA SER A 378 -9.44 -10.61 -22.34
C SER A 378 -8.74 -10.95 -23.64
N ILE A 379 -9.47 -10.96 -24.76
CA ILE A 379 -8.91 -11.23 -26.10
C ILE A 379 -7.89 -10.17 -26.55
N SER A 380 -7.98 -8.96 -26.00
CA SER A 380 -7.00 -7.89 -26.23
C SER A 380 -5.60 -8.22 -25.73
N SER A 381 -5.46 -9.27 -24.92
CA SER A 381 -4.16 -9.77 -24.45
C SER A 381 -3.37 -10.41 -25.59
N ILE A 382 -4.05 -10.98 -26.60
CA ILE A 382 -3.44 -11.50 -27.81
C ILE A 382 -3.01 -10.30 -28.68
N SER A 383 -1.73 -10.25 -29.04
CA SER A 383 -1.13 -9.18 -29.81
C SER A 383 -1.68 -9.16 -31.23
N SER A 384 -1.67 -7.96 -31.82
CA SER A 384 -2.09 -7.77 -33.21
C SER A 384 -1.26 -8.57 -34.22
N ASN A 385 -0.04 -8.97 -33.85
CA ASN A 385 0.93 -9.63 -34.73
C ASN A 385 1.21 -11.09 -34.36
N CYS A 386 0.56 -11.61 -33.32
CA CYS A 386 0.79 -12.97 -32.81
C CYS A 386 2.26 -13.30 -32.53
N ASN A 387 2.97 -12.44 -31.80
CA ASN A 387 4.42 -12.52 -31.60
C ASN A 387 4.89 -12.38 -30.15
N LYS A 388 4.01 -12.45 -29.15
CA LYS A 388 4.43 -12.55 -27.74
C LYS A 388 4.93 -13.96 -27.41
N GLN A 389 5.55 -14.08 -26.23
CA GLN A 389 6.22 -15.30 -25.79
C GLN A 389 5.33 -16.56 -25.80
N ASP A 390 4.05 -16.40 -25.44
CA ASP A 390 3.09 -17.50 -25.29
C ASP A 390 2.04 -17.53 -26.43
N GLU A 391 2.26 -16.70 -27.46
CA GLU A 391 1.45 -16.65 -28.69
C GLU A 391 2.02 -17.55 -29.77
N ILE A 392 1.12 -18.26 -30.45
CA ILE A 392 1.45 -19.23 -31.49
C ILE A 392 0.59 -18.95 -32.71
N LEU A 393 1.25 -18.48 -33.78
CA LEU A 393 0.61 -18.29 -35.07
C LEU A 393 0.52 -19.63 -35.81
N LEU A 394 -0.69 -20.07 -36.11
CA LEU A 394 -1.00 -21.33 -36.80
C LEU A 394 -1.59 -21.03 -38.18
N ASN A 395 -1.15 -21.76 -39.22
CA ASN A 395 -1.68 -21.67 -40.58
C ASN A 395 -2.50 -22.92 -40.94
N CYS A 396 -3.73 -22.99 -40.45
CA CYS A 396 -4.60 -24.15 -40.53
C CYS A 396 -4.92 -24.56 -41.99
N PRO A 397 -4.75 -25.85 -42.37
CA PRO A 397 -4.30 -26.96 -41.54
C PRO A 397 -2.78 -26.99 -41.33
N ASP A 398 -2.33 -27.05 -40.07
CA ASP A 398 -0.90 -27.13 -39.71
C ASP A 398 -0.73 -27.59 -38.25
N SER A 399 0.50 -27.91 -37.86
CA SER A 399 0.90 -28.25 -36.50
C SER A 399 2.16 -27.52 -36.08
N SER A 400 2.15 -26.88 -34.91
CA SER A 400 3.29 -26.18 -34.33
C SER A 400 3.34 -26.42 -32.83
N ASN A 401 4.52 -26.75 -32.28
CA ASN A 401 4.74 -26.91 -30.84
C ASN A 401 3.68 -27.76 -30.11
N SER A 402 3.37 -28.96 -30.62
CA SER A 402 2.33 -29.89 -30.12
C SER A 402 0.87 -29.41 -30.20
N ILE A 403 0.64 -28.22 -30.75
CA ILE A 403 -0.69 -27.71 -31.07
C ILE A 403 -0.99 -27.98 -32.53
N THR A 404 -2.16 -28.55 -32.80
CA THR A 404 -2.66 -28.80 -34.16
C THR A 404 -3.81 -27.86 -34.45
N CYS A 405 -3.91 -27.42 -35.70
CA CYS A 405 -5.06 -26.66 -36.17
C CYS A 405 -5.60 -27.26 -37.47
N GLU A 406 -6.93 -27.38 -37.56
CA GLU A 406 -7.64 -27.77 -38.78
C GLU A 406 -8.87 -26.87 -39.01
N ILE A 407 -9.29 -26.73 -40.27
CA ILE A 407 -10.54 -26.02 -40.61
C ILE A 407 -11.63 -27.08 -40.75
N SER A 408 -12.62 -27.02 -39.85
CA SER A 408 -13.75 -27.95 -39.81
C SER A 408 -14.80 -27.60 -40.88
N SER A 409 -15.65 -28.58 -41.23
CA SER A 409 -16.72 -28.43 -42.25
C SER A 409 -17.76 -27.36 -41.92
N ASN A 410 -17.93 -27.02 -40.65
CA ASN A 410 -18.83 -25.96 -40.16
C ASN A 410 -18.20 -24.56 -40.17
N ASN A 411 -17.11 -24.36 -40.91
CA ASN A 411 -16.36 -23.11 -40.99
C ASN A 411 -15.90 -22.62 -39.60
N THR A 412 -15.25 -23.50 -38.85
CA THR A 412 -14.58 -23.20 -37.59
C THR A 412 -13.13 -23.70 -37.62
N PHE A 413 -12.25 -23.03 -36.89
CA PHE A 413 -10.92 -23.54 -36.60
C PHE A 413 -11.01 -24.46 -35.39
N LYS A 414 -10.58 -25.72 -35.56
CA LYS A 414 -10.43 -26.68 -34.47
C LYS A 414 -8.96 -26.70 -34.08
N ILE A 415 -8.68 -26.29 -32.85
CA ILE A 415 -7.32 -26.09 -32.32
C ILE A 415 -7.14 -27.03 -31.14
N GLN A 416 -6.22 -27.99 -31.24
CA GLN A 416 -5.99 -29.03 -30.22
C GLN A 416 -4.61 -28.87 -29.60
N GLY A 417 -4.43 -29.30 -28.35
CA GLY A 417 -3.12 -29.26 -27.68
C GLY A 417 -2.95 -28.12 -26.68
N LEU A 418 -3.99 -27.32 -26.43
CA LEU A 418 -3.90 -26.16 -25.53
C LEU A 418 -4.17 -26.55 -24.08
N THR A 419 -3.42 -25.98 -23.14
CA THR A 419 -3.60 -26.19 -21.69
C THR A 419 -4.24 -24.99 -21.00
N HIS A 420 -3.97 -23.80 -21.50
CA HIS A 420 -4.62 -22.53 -21.18
C HIS A 420 -4.99 -21.90 -22.53
N SER A 421 -6.11 -21.18 -22.65
CA SER A 421 -6.56 -20.87 -24.00
C SER A 421 -7.40 -19.61 -24.12
N GLY A 422 -6.86 -18.66 -24.88
CA GLY A 422 -7.66 -17.92 -25.84
C GLY A 422 -7.12 -18.12 -27.24
N ALA A 423 -7.98 -18.10 -28.25
CA ALA A 423 -7.54 -18.03 -29.63
C ALA A 423 -8.42 -17.09 -30.43
N THR A 424 -7.83 -16.42 -31.41
CA THR A 424 -8.54 -15.55 -32.34
C THR A 424 -8.15 -15.84 -33.77
N GLU A 425 -9.12 -15.72 -34.66
CA GLU A 425 -8.90 -15.66 -36.09
C GLU A 425 -7.89 -14.56 -36.42
N PHE A 426 -6.83 -14.96 -37.12
CA PHE A 426 -5.75 -14.06 -37.49
C PHE A 426 -5.80 -13.79 -38.98
N TRP A 427 -5.66 -12.54 -39.38
CA TRP A 427 -5.44 -12.19 -40.77
C TRP A 427 -4.65 -10.89 -40.83
N TYR A 428 -3.84 -10.76 -41.87
CA TYR A 428 -3.06 -9.56 -42.11
C TYR A 428 -3.92 -8.55 -42.85
N ASN A 429 -4.16 -7.39 -42.23
CA ASN A 429 -4.57 -6.21 -42.99
C ASN A 429 -3.37 -5.83 -43.88
N ASP A 430 -3.34 -6.33 -45.11
CA ASP A 430 -2.26 -6.12 -46.08
C ASP A 430 -2.04 -4.63 -46.39
N THR A 431 -3.01 -3.78 -46.05
CA THR A 431 -2.93 -2.32 -46.20
C THR A 431 -2.15 -1.60 -45.11
N GLU A 432 -1.82 -2.24 -43.98
CA GLU A 432 -1.13 -1.59 -42.84
C GLU A 432 0.14 -2.31 -42.38
N CYS A 433 0.45 -3.51 -42.87
CA CYS A 433 1.70 -4.17 -42.50
C CYS A 433 2.85 -3.68 -43.38
N ILE A 434 3.71 -2.84 -42.81
CA ILE A 434 4.99 -2.47 -43.42
C ILE A 434 6.03 -3.52 -43.01
N PRO A 435 6.60 -4.29 -43.96
CA PRO A 435 7.60 -5.32 -43.65
C PRO A 435 8.82 -4.71 -42.95
N ASN A 436 9.24 -5.31 -41.83
CA ASN A 436 10.46 -4.94 -41.12
C ASN A 436 11.51 -6.02 -41.33
N TRP A 437 12.24 -5.90 -42.43
CA TRP A 437 13.23 -6.89 -42.84
C TRP A 437 14.50 -6.81 -42.00
N THR A 438 14.81 -7.91 -41.31
CA THR A 438 16.14 -8.14 -40.75
C THR A 438 16.86 -9.21 -41.56
N CYS A 439 18.06 -8.92 -42.04
CA CYS A 439 18.86 -9.88 -42.79
C CYS A 439 20.06 -10.34 -41.96
N SER A 440 20.39 -11.62 -42.10
CA SER A 440 21.68 -12.17 -41.66
C SER A 440 22.85 -11.50 -42.38
N SER A 441 24.06 -11.62 -41.83
CA SER A 441 25.28 -11.29 -42.55
C SER A 441 25.37 -12.11 -43.85
N TRP A 442 26.04 -11.56 -44.84
CA TRP A 442 26.37 -12.29 -46.06
C TRP A 442 27.16 -13.57 -45.72
N GLN A 443 26.73 -14.70 -46.28
CA GLN A 443 27.47 -15.95 -46.22
C GLN A 443 28.80 -15.85 -46.98
N ASP A 444 29.62 -16.88 -46.91
CA ASP A 444 30.89 -16.92 -47.64
C ASP A 444 30.70 -16.72 -49.14
N CYS A 445 31.70 -16.08 -49.76
CA CYS A 445 31.74 -15.84 -51.18
C CYS A 445 32.02 -17.15 -51.92
N ILE A 446 30.98 -17.77 -52.48
CA ILE A 446 31.09 -19.01 -53.24
C ILE A 446 30.84 -18.69 -54.71
N ASN A 447 31.83 -18.95 -55.57
CA ASN A 447 31.75 -18.68 -57.01
C ASN A 447 31.40 -17.21 -57.36
N GLY A 448 31.91 -16.26 -56.58
CA GLY A 448 31.66 -14.83 -56.82
C GLY A 448 30.28 -14.32 -56.40
N ILE A 449 29.48 -15.14 -55.70
CA ILE A 449 28.18 -14.77 -55.17
C ILE A 449 28.14 -15.04 -53.66
N GLN A 450 27.64 -14.07 -52.89
CA GLN A 450 27.24 -14.26 -51.48
C GLN A 450 25.73 -14.25 -51.39
N ILE A 451 25.20 -15.06 -50.49
CA ILE A 451 23.77 -15.17 -50.19
C ILE A 451 23.56 -14.74 -48.75
N ARG A 452 22.44 -14.09 -48.44
CA ARG A 452 21.99 -13.86 -47.07
C ARG A 452 20.52 -14.21 -46.94
N ASN A 453 20.13 -14.64 -45.76
CA ASN A 453 18.73 -14.89 -45.46
C ASN A 453 18.11 -13.64 -44.81
N CYS A 454 16.94 -13.22 -45.30
CA CYS A 454 16.19 -12.08 -44.78
C CYS A 454 14.85 -12.56 -44.23
N THR A 455 14.57 -12.21 -42.98
CA THR A 455 13.31 -12.51 -42.29
C THR A 455 12.58 -11.22 -41.98
N ASP A 456 11.30 -11.19 -42.30
CA ASP A 456 10.42 -10.09 -41.92
C ASP A 456 10.01 -10.27 -40.47
N LYS A 457 10.45 -9.37 -39.59
CA LYS A 457 10.11 -9.38 -38.15
C LYS A 457 8.66 -9.10 -37.88
N ASN A 458 7.98 -8.44 -38.81
CA ASN A 458 6.57 -8.18 -38.71
C ASN A 458 5.77 -9.33 -39.31
N TYR A 459 6.37 -10.29 -40.02
CA TYR A 459 5.63 -11.38 -40.68
C TYR A 459 4.50 -10.87 -41.60
N CYS A 460 4.70 -9.74 -42.27
CA CYS A 460 3.74 -9.16 -43.20
C CYS A 460 3.51 -10.02 -44.45
N PHE A 461 4.44 -10.93 -44.77
CA PHE A 461 4.45 -11.78 -45.96
C PHE A 461 4.43 -11.03 -47.31
N SER A 462 4.49 -9.71 -47.31
CA SER A 462 4.69 -8.87 -48.50
C SER A 462 6.16 -8.86 -48.92
N LEU A 463 6.45 -8.93 -50.23
CA LEU A 463 7.81 -8.76 -50.77
C LEU A 463 8.21 -7.28 -50.93
N ALA A 464 7.31 -6.35 -50.58
CA ALA A 464 7.60 -4.92 -50.62
C ALA A 464 8.83 -4.60 -49.75
N ASN A 465 9.73 -3.79 -50.30
CA ASN A 465 10.97 -3.35 -49.64
C ASN A 465 11.88 -4.48 -49.13
N LYS A 466 11.74 -5.72 -49.63
CA LYS A 466 12.64 -6.82 -49.26
C LYS A 466 14.07 -6.53 -49.73
N PRO A 467 15.05 -6.51 -48.82
CA PRO A 467 16.44 -6.32 -49.22
C PRO A 467 16.94 -7.46 -50.12
N PRO A 468 17.89 -7.20 -51.03
CA PRO A 468 18.44 -8.23 -51.91
C PRO A 468 19.09 -9.35 -51.09
N THR A 469 18.84 -10.59 -51.50
CA THR A 469 19.35 -11.81 -50.85
C THR A 469 20.57 -12.41 -51.56
N ASN A 470 21.01 -11.81 -52.67
CA ASN A 470 22.24 -12.14 -53.37
C ASN A 470 23.05 -10.87 -53.67
N GLN A 471 24.38 -10.98 -53.66
CA GLN A 471 25.28 -9.93 -54.16
C GLN A 471 26.54 -10.57 -54.75
N THR A 472 27.21 -9.84 -55.66
CA THR A 472 28.51 -10.25 -56.16
C THR A 472 29.60 -9.97 -55.13
N CYS A 473 30.61 -10.84 -55.08
CA CYS A 473 31.72 -10.76 -54.16
C CYS A 473 33.03 -11.16 -54.86
N THR A 474 34.14 -10.64 -54.36
CA THR A 474 35.48 -11.03 -54.80
C THR A 474 36.13 -11.79 -53.65
N SER A 475 36.31 -13.11 -53.80
CA SER A 475 36.95 -13.94 -52.78
C SER A 475 38.43 -13.58 -52.71
N LEU A 476 38.87 -13.06 -51.55
CA LEU A 476 40.29 -12.99 -51.23
C LEU A 476 40.76 -14.36 -50.72
N PRO A 477 41.93 -14.86 -51.16
CA PRO A 477 42.38 -16.20 -50.79
C PRO A 477 43.05 -16.20 -49.41
N GLY A 478 42.67 -17.16 -48.56
CA GLY A 478 43.56 -17.69 -47.51
C GLY A 478 43.09 -17.61 -46.05
N ASN A 479 42.18 -18.50 -45.69
CA ASN A 479 42.27 -19.45 -44.55
C ASN A 479 43.38 -19.27 -43.49
N GLN A 480 43.05 -19.17 -42.19
CA GLN A 480 43.77 -19.93 -41.15
C GLN A 480 43.03 -20.02 -39.81
N SER A 481 42.55 -21.23 -39.52
CA SER A 481 42.00 -21.71 -38.25
C SER A 481 43.12 -22.04 -37.26
N ASN A 482 43.40 -21.13 -36.31
CA ASN A 482 43.87 -21.40 -34.94
C ASN A 482 44.14 -20.06 -34.26
N CYS A 483 43.10 -19.46 -33.68
CA CYS A 483 43.22 -18.17 -33.03
C CYS A 483 42.54 -18.26 -31.66
N THR A 484 43.33 -18.18 -30.59
CA THR A 484 42.87 -18.23 -29.20
C THR A 484 42.68 -16.80 -28.69
N ALA A 485 41.45 -16.43 -28.36
CA ALA A 485 41.11 -15.05 -28.02
C ALA A 485 41.77 -14.58 -26.71
N ASN A 486 42.40 -13.40 -26.75
CA ASN A 486 43.07 -12.73 -25.64
C ASN A 486 42.38 -11.39 -25.35
N TRP A 487 41.44 -11.40 -24.41
CA TRP A 487 40.54 -10.29 -24.14
C TRP A 487 41.15 -9.21 -23.24
N ASN A 488 41.11 -7.97 -23.71
CA ASN A 488 41.39 -6.78 -22.92
C ASN A 488 40.13 -5.90 -22.85
N CYS A 489 39.62 -5.67 -21.65
CA CYS A 489 38.37 -4.94 -21.44
C CYS A 489 38.60 -3.55 -20.87
N THR A 490 37.81 -2.57 -21.33
CA THR A 490 37.78 -1.23 -20.72
C THR A 490 37.24 -1.27 -19.29
N SER A 491 37.46 -0.20 -18.53
CA SER A 491 36.75 0.03 -17.27
C SER A 491 35.23 0.05 -17.48
N TRP A 492 34.48 -0.32 -16.45
CA TRP A 492 33.01 -0.24 -16.46
C TRP A 492 32.54 1.20 -16.68
N SER A 493 31.51 1.39 -17.49
CA SER A 493 30.83 2.67 -17.67
C SER A 493 30.17 3.13 -16.36
N ASN A 494 29.74 4.39 -16.31
CA ASN A 494 28.81 4.83 -15.28
C ASN A 494 27.46 4.10 -15.43
N CYS A 495 26.70 3.97 -14.33
CA CYS A 495 25.37 3.36 -14.36
C CYS A 495 24.44 4.19 -15.25
N ASN A 496 23.76 3.53 -16.18
CA ASN A 496 22.75 4.18 -17.01
C ASN A 496 21.40 4.31 -16.26
N ALA A 497 20.41 4.93 -16.89
CA ALA A 497 19.07 5.12 -16.32
C ALA A 497 18.33 3.81 -15.97
N GLU A 498 18.80 2.67 -16.48
CA GLU A 498 18.27 1.33 -16.19
C GLU A 498 19.07 0.60 -15.09
N ASN A 499 19.93 1.31 -14.35
CA ASN A 499 20.81 0.76 -13.31
C ASN A 499 21.76 -0.34 -13.81
N LYS A 500 22.24 -0.23 -15.05
CA LYS A 500 23.22 -1.15 -15.64
C LYS A 500 24.52 -0.43 -16.01
N GLN A 501 25.65 -1.10 -15.85
CA GLN A 501 26.96 -0.68 -16.36
C GLN A 501 27.42 -1.65 -17.44
N SER A 502 28.10 -1.12 -18.46
CA SER A 502 28.67 -1.93 -19.54
C SER A 502 30.17 -1.66 -19.71
N ARG A 503 30.89 -2.62 -20.30
CA ARG A 503 32.28 -2.45 -20.74
C ARG A 503 32.51 -3.16 -22.07
N ILE A 504 33.46 -2.66 -22.86
CA ILE A 504 33.82 -3.24 -24.15
C ILE A 504 35.08 -4.07 -23.95
N CYS A 505 35.03 -5.32 -24.37
CA CYS A 505 36.16 -6.25 -24.40
C CYS A 505 36.62 -6.42 -25.83
N LYS A 506 37.89 -6.10 -26.09
CA LYS A 506 38.53 -6.30 -27.39
C LYS A 506 39.46 -7.49 -27.33
N ASP A 507 39.43 -8.32 -28.37
CA ASP A 507 40.37 -9.41 -28.51
C ASP A 507 41.63 -8.90 -29.20
N ASN A 508 42.72 -8.77 -28.44
CA ASN A 508 43.98 -8.27 -28.98
C ASN A 508 44.59 -9.23 -30.02
N ALA A 509 44.17 -10.49 -30.06
CA ALA A 509 44.61 -11.46 -31.05
C ALA A 509 43.76 -11.42 -32.34
N ASN A 510 42.71 -10.57 -32.41
CA ASN A 510 41.78 -10.44 -33.53
C ASN A 510 41.14 -11.76 -33.97
N CYS A 511 40.97 -12.70 -33.05
CA CYS A 511 40.37 -14.00 -33.32
C CYS A 511 38.84 -13.93 -33.36
N GLN A 512 38.27 -13.02 -32.57
CA GLN A 512 36.83 -12.84 -32.41
C GLN A 512 36.48 -11.35 -32.43
N GLN A 513 35.24 -11.03 -32.82
CA GLN A 513 34.75 -9.65 -32.78
C GLN A 513 34.61 -9.14 -31.34
N ASP A 514 34.87 -7.86 -31.13
CA ASP A 514 34.70 -7.16 -29.85
C ASP A 514 33.33 -7.47 -29.23
N LYS A 515 33.30 -7.76 -27.92
CA LYS A 515 32.06 -8.07 -27.17
C LYS A 515 31.81 -7.08 -26.04
N THR A 516 30.53 -6.89 -25.70
CA THR A 516 30.11 -5.99 -24.62
C THR A 516 29.52 -6.78 -23.46
N GLU A 517 30.03 -6.56 -22.26
CA GLU A 517 29.53 -7.18 -21.01
C GLU A 517 28.72 -6.18 -20.20
N THR A 518 27.68 -6.64 -19.47
CA THR A 518 26.75 -5.77 -18.71
C THR A 518 26.47 -6.34 -17.30
N LYS A 519 26.38 -5.48 -16.27
CA LYS A 519 25.98 -5.86 -14.88
C LYS A 519 25.09 -4.79 -14.20
N ASN A 520 24.33 -5.19 -13.18
CA ASN A 520 23.42 -4.31 -12.42
C ASN A 520 24.16 -3.51 -11.32
N CYS A 521 23.71 -2.29 -11.06
CA CYS A 521 24.19 -1.42 -9.98
C CYS A 521 23.34 -1.58 -8.72
N SER A 522 23.97 -1.70 -7.55
CA SER A 522 23.28 -1.71 -6.26
C SER A 522 23.13 -0.30 -5.71
N ALA A 523 21.94 0.29 -5.79
CA ALA A 523 21.60 1.53 -5.09
C ALA A 523 20.66 1.22 -3.91
N THR A 524 21.07 1.64 -2.71
CA THR A 524 20.28 1.54 -1.47
C THR A 524 19.08 2.47 -1.52
N THR A 525 17.90 1.95 -1.19
CA THR A 525 16.57 2.58 -1.37
C THR A 525 16.24 3.74 -0.41
N SER A 526 17.22 4.40 0.25
CA SER A 526 16.95 5.56 1.12
C SER A 526 17.08 6.93 0.45
N ASP A 527 17.62 7.01 -0.78
CA ASP A 527 17.92 8.30 -1.41
C ASP A 527 16.76 8.90 -2.24
N VAL A 528 15.77 8.08 -2.62
CA VAL A 528 14.66 8.53 -3.48
C VAL A 528 13.74 9.51 -2.75
N PHE A 529 13.44 9.29 -1.46
CA PHE A 529 12.60 10.21 -0.68
C PHE A 529 13.27 11.56 -0.42
N ARG A 530 14.61 11.57 -0.26
CA ARG A 530 15.38 12.80 -0.08
C ARG A 530 15.41 13.63 -1.37
N TYR A 531 15.52 12.99 -2.53
CA TYR A 531 15.46 13.66 -3.83
C TYR A 531 14.08 14.24 -4.14
N ILE A 532 12.99 13.51 -3.85
CA ILE A 532 11.62 14.02 -4.07
C ILE A 532 11.37 15.27 -3.20
N TYR A 533 11.81 15.27 -1.94
CA TYR A 533 11.68 16.41 -1.04
C TYR A 533 12.43 17.66 -1.54
N PHE A 534 13.69 17.53 -1.95
CA PHE A 534 14.44 18.67 -2.51
C PHE A 534 13.91 19.14 -3.86
N SER A 535 13.33 18.24 -4.67
CA SER A 535 12.71 18.58 -5.96
C SER A 535 11.50 19.51 -5.78
N ILE A 536 10.64 19.23 -4.80
CA ILE A 536 9.45 20.05 -4.52
C ILE A 536 9.84 21.46 -4.05
N ILE A 537 10.83 21.58 -3.15
CA ILE A 537 11.34 22.88 -2.68
C ILE A 537 11.94 23.68 -3.84
N THR A 538 12.71 23.02 -4.71
CA THR A 538 13.35 23.68 -5.85
C THR A 538 12.31 24.20 -6.86
N ILE A 539 11.25 23.44 -7.13
CA ILE A 539 10.14 23.87 -8.00
C ILE A 539 9.43 25.10 -7.44
N LEU A 540 9.18 25.14 -6.13
CA LEU A 540 8.55 26.29 -5.46
C LEU A 540 9.42 27.55 -5.55
N VAL A 541 10.73 27.41 -5.36
CA VAL A 541 11.67 28.55 -5.49
C VAL A 541 11.74 29.06 -6.93
N ILE A 542 11.78 28.16 -7.92
CA ILE A 542 11.77 28.54 -9.35
C ILE A 542 10.48 29.27 -9.71
N ALA A 543 9.32 28.81 -9.23
CA ALA A 543 8.04 29.48 -9.48
C ALA A 543 8.03 30.91 -8.93
N ILE A 544 8.59 31.13 -7.73
CA ILE A 544 8.73 32.48 -7.14
C ILE A 544 9.66 33.35 -8.00
N ILE A 545 10.80 32.81 -8.44
CA ILE A 545 11.76 33.55 -9.28
C ILE A 545 11.11 33.94 -10.62
N ILE A 546 10.36 33.05 -11.26
CA ILE A 546 9.65 33.34 -12.52
C ILE A 546 8.67 34.50 -12.33
N VAL A 547 7.90 34.52 -11.24
CA VAL A 547 6.97 35.62 -10.95
C VAL A 547 7.72 36.94 -10.78
N VAL A 548 8.86 36.94 -10.08
CA VAL A 548 9.71 38.13 -9.92
C VAL A 548 10.27 38.62 -11.26
N ILE A 549 10.72 37.72 -12.13
CA ILE A 549 11.25 38.07 -13.46
C ILE A 549 10.15 38.67 -14.34
N LEU A 550 8.95 38.07 -14.36
CA LEU A 550 7.81 38.61 -15.11
C LEU A 550 7.44 40.02 -14.65
N LEU A 551 7.45 40.26 -13.34
CA LEU A 551 7.24 41.60 -12.77
C LEU A 551 8.34 42.59 -13.19
N LEU A 552 9.60 42.16 -13.27
CA LEU A 552 10.72 43.00 -13.72
C LEU A 552 10.61 43.32 -15.22
N ILE A 553 10.25 42.35 -16.06
CA ILE A 553 10.04 42.56 -17.50
C ILE A 553 8.94 43.60 -17.72
N GLU A 554 7.84 43.51 -16.98
CA GLU A 554 6.73 44.46 -17.08
C GLU A 554 7.13 45.87 -16.56
N LEU A 555 8.01 45.95 -15.56
CA LEU A 555 8.59 47.22 -15.12
C LEU A 555 9.51 47.85 -16.17
N LEU A 556 10.29 47.04 -16.88
CA LEU A 556 11.24 47.49 -17.90
C LEU A 556 10.57 47.84 -19.24
N SER A 557 9.54 47.10 -19.65
CA SER A 557 8.77 47.40 -20.87
C SER A 557 8.10 48.78 -20.78
N HIS A 558 7.67 49.18 -19.58
CA HIS A 558 7.13 50.51 -19.33
C HIS A 558 8.18 51.63 -19.37
N LYS A 559 9.48 51.33 -19.21
CA LYS A 559 10.55 52.34 -19.24
C LYS A 559 10.91 52.74 -20.67
N LYS A 560 10.90 51.80 -21.63
CA LYS A 560 11.20 52.08 -23.05
C LYS A 560 10.19 53.00 -23.75
N VAL A 561 8.94 53.08 -23.28
CA VAL A 561 7.92 53.98 -23.85
C VAL A 561 8.08 55.44 -23.39
N ALA A 562 8.82 55.68 -22.30
CA ALA A 562 9.11 57.04 -21.83
C ALA A 562 10.20 57.74 -22.66
N ASP A 563 11.19 57.00 -23.16
CA ASP A 563 12.31 57.57 -23.92
C ASP A 563 12.00 57.79 -25.41
N PHE A 564 10.98 57.12 -25.98
CA PHE A 564 10.60 57.29 -27.39
C PHE A 564 9.78 58.56 -27.68
N ASN A 565 9.21 59.22 -26.66
CA ASN A 565 8.44 60.46 -26.82
C ASN A 565 9.28 61.74 -26.70
N VAL A 566 10.61 61.65 -26.65
CA VAL A 566 11.51 62.82 -26.63
C VAL A 566 12.06 63.15 -28.03
N PHE A 567 11.77 62.34 -29.06
CA PHE A 567 12.28 62.54 -30.43
C PHE A 567 11.23 62.90 -31.50
N SER A 568 9.99 63.25 -31.13
CA SER A 568 8.95 63.65 -32.10
C SER A 568 8.25 64.98 -31.77
N SER A 569 9.01 65.99 -31.34
CA SER A 569 8.56 67.39 -31.35
C SER A 569 9.66 68.29 -31.92
N SER A 570 9.80 68.20 -33.24
CA SER A 570 10.15 69.31 -34.13
C SER A 570 8.96 69.55 -35.04
#